data_AF-A0AAE1LH13-F1
#
_entry.id   AF-A0AAE1LH13-F1
#
_cell.length_a   1.000
_cell.length_b   1.000
_cell.length_c   1.000
_cell.angle_alpha   90.00
_cell.angle_beta   90.00
_cell.angle_gamma   90.00
#
_symmetry.space_group_name_H-M   'P 1'
#
loop_
_entity.id
_entity.type
_entity.pdbx_description
1 polymer ?
#
loop_
_entity_poly.entity_id
_entity_poly.type
_entity_poly.pdbx_seq_one_letter_code
_entity_poly.pdbx_strand_id
1 'polypeptide(L)'
;MRWHPTLIRMALSLYLKAPGAYKDLCESGFLKLPTPRTLFDYSHVAKVQRGTDETVLEFVAKRATSEENPHKQYHVLMADEMHISKNIVLLKSTGEMIAHLEDPDNVLEPELATKVMAFMVKGVSSNLKHVVASYPVNNPSPKQMYLWTWSVIGALERS
;
A
#
# COMPACT_ATOMS: atom_id res chain seq x y z
N MET A 1 -13.36 15.17 21.96
CA MET A 1 -14.19 15.38 20.76
C MET A 1 -14.01 14.18 19.86
N ARG A 2 -15.08 13.47 19.46
CA ARG A 2 -15.01 12.39 18.46
C ARG A 2 -15.31 13.01 17.09
N TRP A 3 -14.38 12.90 16.15
CA TRP A 3 -14.57 13.40 14.79
C TRP A 3 -15.41 12.42 13.98
N HIS A 4 -16.25 12.94 13.09
CA HIS A 4 -16.99 12.11 12.15
C HIS A 4 -16.04 11.48 11.11
N PRO A 5 -16.18 10.19 10.73
CA PRO A 5 -15.27 9.51 9.80
C PRO A 5 -15.08 10.24 8.46
N THR A 6 -16.15 10.85 7.94
CA THR A 6 -16.08 11.65 6.70
C THR A 6 -15.19 12.89 6.84
N LEU A 7 -15.22 13.56 7.99
CA LEU A 7 -14.35 14.71 8.25
C LEU A 7 -12.89 14.28 8.36
N ILE A 8 -12.63 13.14 9.01
CA ILE A 8 -11.27 12.57 9.07
C ILE A 8 -10.77 12.24 7.66
N ARG A 9 -11.57 11.58 6.83
CA ARG A 9 -11.19 11.26 5.43
C ARG A 9 -10.90 12.51 4.61
N MET A 10 -11.73 13.55 4.74
CA MET A 10 -11.51 14.83 4.07
C MET A 10 -10.21 15.50 4.54
N ALA A 11 -10.01 15.57 5.85
CA ALA A 11 -8.82 16.14 6.45
C ALA A 11 -7.54 15.38 6.06
N LEU A 12 -7.60 14.05 6.03
CA LEU A 12 -6.50 13.19 5.58
C LEU A 12 -6.18 13.41 4.10
N SER A 13 -7.19 13.51 3.25
CA SER A 13 -7.03 13.83 1.82
C SER A 13 -6.37 15.19 1.59
N LEU A 14 -6.76 16.21 2.37
CA LEU A 14 -6.17 17.54 2.29
C LEU A 14 -4.72 17.52 2.79
N TYR A 15 -4.47 16.88 3.93
CA TYR A 15 -3.15 16.78 4.55
C TYR A 15 -2.15 16.02 3.66
N LEU A 16 -2.58 14.93 3.00
CA LEU A 16 -1.72 14.15 2.09
C LEU A 16 -1.37 14.92 0.81
N LYS A 17 -2.22 15.83 0.34
CA LYS A 17 -1.96 16.66 -0.85
C LYS A 17 -1.11 17.89 -0.53
N ALA A 18 -1.40 18.57 0.57
CA ALA A 18 -0.78 19.83 0.93
C ALA A 18 -0.67 19.97 2.46
N PRO A 19 0.35 19.34 3.09
CA PRO A 19 0.47 19.35 4.55
C PRO A 19 0.78 20.74 5.12
N GLY A 20 1.48 21.61 4.38
CA GLY A 20 1.75 23.00 4.76
C GLY A 20 0.45 23.81 4.84
N ALA A 21 -0.31 23.85 3.74
CA ALA A 21 -1.60 24.53 3.70
C ALA A 21 -2.60 24.00 4.74
N TYR A 22 -2.55 22.69 5.04
CA TYR A 22 -3.36 22.11 6.11
C TYR A 22 -3.01 22.69 7.49
N LYS A 23 -1.72 22.89 7.79
CA LYS A 23 -1.27 23.51 9.05
C LYS A 23 -1.71 24.97 9.12
N ASP A 24 -1.54 25.72 8.03
CA ASP A 24 -1.96 27.13 7.96
C ASP A 24 -3.48 27.26 8.16
N LEU A 25 -4.28 26.33 7.62
CA LEU A 25 -5.73 26.27 7.85
C LEU A 25 -6.09 25.94 9.31
N CYS A 26 -5.32 25.07 9.96
CA CYS A 26 -5.50 24.78 11.39
C CYS A 26 -5.13 25.98 12.27
N GLU A 27 -4.03 26.67 11.94
CA GLU A 27 -3.46 27.78 12.74
C GLU A 27 -4.22 29.10 12.53
N SER A 28 -4.73 29.34 11.31
CA SER A 28 -5.56 30.52 11.00
C SER A 28 -6.90 30.55 11.74
N GLY A 29 -7.32 29.42 12.34
CA GLY A 29 -8.58 29.30 13.08
C GLY A 29 -9.84 29.38 12.21
N PHE A 30 -9.70 29.49 10.88
CA PHE A 30 -10.81 29.56 9.93
C PHE A 30 -11.63 28.26 9.93
N LEU A 31 -10.98 27.11 10.07
CA LEU A 31 -11.62 25.80 10.19
C LEU A 31 -11.10 25.04 11.40
N LYS A 32 -12.02 24.50 12.22
CA LYS A 32 -11.67 23.53 13.27
C LYS A 32 -11.45 22.16 12.62
N LEU A 33 -10.19 21.80 12.39
CA LEU A 33 -9.80 20.52 11.78
C LEU A 33 -9.10 19.61 12.80
N PRO A 34 -9.08 18.28 12.57
CA PRO A 34 -8.29 17.36 13.39
C PRO A 34 -6.80 17.76 13.40
N THR A 35 -6.14 17.58 14.54
CA THR A 35 -4.70 17.86 14.61
C THR A 35 -3.92 16.91 13.69
N PRO A 36 -2.76 17.31 13.16
CA PRO A 36 -1.89 16.41 12.38
C PRO A 36 -1.54 15.12 13.13
N ARG A 37 -1.44 15.18 14.48
CA ARG A 37 -1.24 14.00 15.33
C ARG A 37 -2.42 13.03 15.25
N THR A 38 -3.65 13.55 15.33
CA THR A 38 -4.85 12.72 15.15
C THR A 38 -4.88 12.09 13.76
N LEU A 39 -4.52 12.84 12.71
CA LEU A 39 -4.45 12.30 11.35
C LEU A 39 -3.37 11.21 11.21
N PHE A 40 -2.24 11.36 11.89
CA PHE A 40 -1.18 10.35 11.93
C PHE A 40 -1.70 9.03 12.51
N ASP A 41 -2.45 9.08 13.61
CA ASP A 41 -3.03 7.87 14.21
C ASP A 41 -3.98 7.16 13.23
N TYR A 42 -4.77 7.92 12.46
CA TYR A 42 -5.67 7.37 11.45
C TYR A 42 -4.98 6.88 10.18
N SER A 43 -3.85 7.47 9.77
CA SER A 43 -3.11 7.01 8.58
C SER A 43 -2.37 5.69 8.81
N HIS A 44 -2.00 5.39 10.06
CA HIS A 44 -1.23 4.19 10.42
C HIS A 44 -2.09 3.02 10.92
N VAL A 45 -3.42 3.10 10.75
CA VAL A 45 -4.33 1.99 11.08
C VAL A 45 -4.11 0.80 10.15
N ALA A 46 -3.83 1.05 8.88
CA ALA A 46 -3.50 0.01 7.91
C ALA A 46 -2.03 -0.40 8.07
N LYS A 47 -1.81 -1.66 8.44
CA LYS A 47 -0.47 -2.26 8.45
C LYS A 47 -0.10 -2.64 7.02
N VAL A 48 1.06 -2.19 6.55
CA VAL A 48 1.61 -2.67 5.28
C VAL A 48 2.06 -4.12 5.48
N GLN A 49 1.33 -5.06 4.89
CA GLN A 49 1.67 -6.48 4.94
C GLN A 49 2.55 -6.86 3.76
N ARG A 50 3.49 -7.79 3.98
CA ARG A 50 4.26 -8.42 2.91
C ARG A 50 3.33 -9.31 2.09
N GLY A 51 3.39 -9.20 0.77
CA GLY A 51 2.57 -9.97 -0.15
C GLY A 51 1.28 -9.28 -0.53
N THR A 52 0.24 -10.06 -0.78
CA THR A 52 -1.07 -9.58 -1.23
C THR A 52 -1.88 -9.04 -0.06
N ASP A 53 -2.45 -7.85 -0.23
CA ASP A 53 -3.40 -7.28 0.73
C ASP A 53 -4.82 -7.70 0.34
N GLU A 54 -5.43 -8.58 1.15
CA GLU A 54 -6.79 -9.09 0.93
C GLU A 54 -7.82 -7.96 0.84
N THR A 55 -7.68 -6.90 1.64
CA THR A 55 -8.63 -5.78 1.64
C THR A 55 -8.59 -5.00 0.32
N VAL A 56 -7.40 -4.89 -0.27
CA VAL A 56 -7.22 -4.24 -1.56
C VAL A 56 -7.69 -5.16 -2.69
N LEU A 57 -7.44 -6.47 -2.58
CA LEU A 57 -7.92 -7.45 -3.56
C LEU A 57 -9.45 -7.44 -3.64
N GLU A 58 -10.16 -7.50 -2.52
CA GLU A 58 -11.62 -7.43 -2.49
C GLU A 58 -12.14 -6.13 -3.11
N PHE A 59 -11.49 -5.00 -2.80
CA PHE A 59 -11.84 -3.71 -3.38
C PHE A 59 -11.65 -3.70 -4.90
N VAL A 60 -10.54 -4.23 -5.39
CA VAL A 60 -10.22 -4.32 -6.82
C VAL A 60 -11.20 -5.26 -7.52
N ALA A 61 -11.50 -6.42 -6.95
CA ALA A 61 -12.45 -7.40 -7.49
C ALA A 61 -13.85 -6.81 -7.62
N LYS A 62 -14.35 -6.16 -6.56
CA LYS A 62 -15.65 -5.48 -6.57
C LYS A 62 -15.72 -4.38 -7.62
N ARG A 63 -14.63 -3.63 -7.79
CA ARG A 63 -14.58 -2.55 -8.79
C ARG A 63 -14.51 -3.09 -10.21
N ALA A 64 -13.77 -4.17 -10.43
CA ALA A 64 -13.69 -4.85 -11.72
C ALA A 64 -15.05 -5.46 -12.14
N THR A 65 -15.78 -6.09 -11.22
CA THR A 65 -17.11 -6.69 -11.49
C THR A 65 -18.24 -5.68 -11.58
N SER A 66 -18.09 -4.49 -10.97
CA SER A 66 -19.12 -3.43 -11.04
C SER A 66 -19.25 -2.75 -12.42
N GLU A 67 -18.30 -2.98 -13.34
CA GLU A 67 -18.32 -2.35 -14.66
C GLU A 67 -19.19 -3.16 -15.63
N GLU A 68 -20.30 -2.55 -16.06
CA GLU A 68 -21.25 -3.14 -17.02
C GLU A 68 -20.67 -3.26 -18.45
N ASN A 69 -19.64 -2.48 -18.77
CA ASN A 69 -19.03 -2.47 -20.10
C ASN A 69 -17.94 -3.56 -20.20
N PRO A 70 -18.06 -4.54 -21.12
CA PRO A 70 -17.09 -5.62 -21.26
C PRO A 70 -15.68 -5.12 -21.59
N HIS A 71 -15.52 -4.00 -22.29
CA HIS A 71 -14.20 -3.45 -22.63
C HIS A 71 -13.44 -2.92 -21.41
N LYS A 72 -14.12 -2.63 -20.31
CA LYS A 72 -13.53 -2.14 -19.06
C LYS A 72 -13.11 -3.25 -18.11
N GLN A 73 -13.43 -4.51 -18.44
CA GLN A 73 -13.06 -5.69 -17.68
C GLN A 73 -11.66 -6.22 -18.05
N TYR A 74 -11.01 -5.62 -19.05
CA TYR A 74 -9.62 -5.95 -19.38
C TYR A 74 -8.66 -5.20 -18.46
N HIS A 75 -7.82 -5.97 -17.78
CA HIS A 75 -6.82 -5.48 -16.83
C HIS A 75 -5.45 -6.06 -17.15
N VAL A 76 -4.41 -5.32 -16.77
CA VAL A 76 -3.00 -5.71 -16.90
C VAL A 76 -2.39 -5.76 -15.51
N LEU A 77 -1.69 -6.84 -15.23
CA LEU A 77 -0.81 -6.93 -14.06
C LEU A 77 0.57 -6.39 -14.45
N MET A 78 0.99 -5.33 -13.78
CA MET A 78 2.30 -4.72 -13.91
C MET A 78 3.13 -5.03 -12.68
N ALA A 79 4.42 -5.26 -12.86
CA ALA A 79 5.35 -5.44 -11.76
C ALA A 79 6.59 -4.57 -11.99
N ASP A 80 7.05 -3.90 -10.95
CA ASP A 80 8.24 -3.05 -11.01
C ASP A 80 9.01 -3.06 -9.68
N GLU A 81 10.31 -2.81 -9.76
CA GLU A 81 11.22 -2.77 -8.62
C GLU A 81 11.53 -1.32 -8.24
N MET A 82 11.19 -0.95 -7.01
CA MET A 82 11.38 0.41 -6.49
C MET A 82 12.45 0.42 -5.39
N HIS A 83 13.43 1.31 -5.50
CA HIS A 83 14.42 1.51 -4.44
C HIS A 83 13.80 2.22 -3.25
N ILE A 84 14.09 1.71 -2.06
CA ILE A 84 13.67 2.25 -0.78
C ILE A 84 14.85 2.98 -0.17
N SER A 85 14.65 4.24 0.21
CA SER A 85 15.68 4.98 0.95
C SER A 85 15.99 4.26 2.26
N LYS A 86 17.28 4.09 2.58
CA LYS A 86 17.78 3.39 3.78
C LYS A 86 17.23 3.92 5.12
N ASN A 87 16.58 5.09 5.11
CA ASN A 87 15.89 5.70 6.25
C ASN A 87 14.39 5.37 6.31
N ILE A 88 13.89 4.33 5.64
CA ILE A 88 12.53 3.82 5.87
C ILE A 88 12.59 2.94 7.12
N VAL A 89 12.60 3.70 8.21
CA VAL A 89 12.57 3.35 9.63
C VAL A 89 11.65 2.14 9.86
N LEU A 90 12.21 1.13 10.54
CA LEU A 90 11.52 0.15 11.37
C LEU A 90 10.13 0.63 11.77
N LEU A 91 9.09 -0.16 11.52
CA LEU A 91 7.75 0.17 11.98
C LEU A 91 7.76 0.20 13.52
N LYS A 92 8.00 1.38 14.11
CA LYS A 92 8.13 1.57 15.57
C LYS A 92 6.90 1.09 16.34
N SER A 93 5.77 0.91 15.67
CA SER A 93 4.51 0.46 16.23
C SER A 93 4.38 -1.07 16.35
N THR A 94 5.09 -1.87 15.55
CA THR A 94 4.98 -3.35 15.61
C THR A 94 6.28 -4.02 16.04
N GLY A 95 7.43 -3.35 15.92
CA GLY A 95 8.72 -4.00 16.12
C GLY A 95 9.04 -5.07 15.06
N GLU A 96 8.19 -5.20 14.03
CA GLU A 96 8.42 -6.12 12.93
C GLU A 96 9.42 -5.52 11.96
N MET A 97 10.53 -6.23 11.82
CA MET A 97 11.55 -5.92 10.84
C MET A 97 11.07 -6.42 9.48
N ILE A 98 11.12 -5.55 8.47
CA ILE A 98 10.92 -5.95 7.07
C ILE A 98 12.20 -6.67 6.63
N ALA A 99 12.36 -7.90 7.13
CA ALA A 99 13.50 -8.77 6.88
C ALA A 99 13.11 -9.82 5.84
N HIS A 100 14.00 -10.05 4.89
CA HIS A 100 13.95 -11.22 4.03
C HIS A 100 14.60 -12.39 4.79
N LEU A 101 13.82 -13.39 5.19
CA LEU A 101 14.36 -14.64 5.70
C LEU A 101 14.61 -15.57 4.49
N GLU A 102 15.88 -15.69 4.09
CA GLU A 102 16.34 -16.88 3.40
C GLU A 102 16.84 -17.86 4.46
N ASP A 103 16.18 -19.01 4.53
CA ASP A 103 16.42 -20.17 5.40
C ASP A 103 16.00 -20.07 6.89
N PRO A 104 15.24 -21.06 7.41
CA PRO A 104 14.82 -21.13 8.81
C PRO A 104 15.94 -21.55 9.79
N ASP A 105 17.15 -21.87 9.32
CA ASP A 105 18.22 -22.46 10.14
C ASP A 105 19.41 -21.52 10.45
N ASN A 106 19.44 -20.29 9.93
CA ASN A 106 20.55 -19.36 10.19
C ASN A 106 20.11 -18.11 10.95
N VAL A 107 20.55 -18.03 12.21
CA VAL A 107 20.52 -16.82 13.04
C VAL A 107 21.58 -15.84 12.53
N LEU A 108 21.32 -15.18 11.41
CA LEU A 108 22.09 -14.05 10.93
C LEU A 108 21.21 -12.82 10.95
N GLU A 109 21.79 -11.69 11.37
CA GLU A 109 21.10 -10.42 11.47
C GLU A 109 20.33 -10.14 10.17
N PRO A 110 19.03 -9.84 10.25
CA PRO A 110 18.19 -9.68 9.07
C PRO A 110 18.72 -8.56 8.16
N GLU A 111 19.05 -8.93 6.93
CA GLU A 111 19.45 -7.97 5.91
C GLU A 111 18.25 -7.10 5.54
N LEU A 112 18.36 -5.79 5.78
CA LEU A 112 17.33 -4.82 5.44
C LEU A 112 17.12 -4.78 3.93
N ALA A 113 15.86 -4.95 3.50
CA ALA A 113 15.51 -4.83 2.10
C ALA A 113 15.77 -3.40 1.58
N THR A 114 16.55 -3.30 0.51
CA THR A 114 16.91 -2.05 -0.16
C THR A 114 15.91 -1.66 -1.25
N LYS A 115 15.08 -2.61 -1.68
CA LYS A 115 14.10 -2.43 -2.74
C LYS A 115 12.78 -3.13 -2.39
N VAL A 116 11.73 -2.76 -3.10
CA VAL A 116 10.43 -3.44 -3.06
C VAL A 116 9.99 -3.75 -4.48
N MET A 117 9.61 -5.00 -4.70
CA MET A 117 8.90 -5.45 -5.87
C MET A 117 7.41 -5.21 -5.66
N ALA A 118 6.83 -4.28 -6.42
CA ALA A 118 5.42 -3.91 -6.34
C ALA A 118 4.65 -4.49 -7.53
N PHE A 119 3.51 -5.12 -7.24
CA PHE A 119 2.57 -5.62 -8.24
C PHE A 119 1.34 -4.72 -8.27
N MET A 120 0.97 -4.22 -9.45
CA MET A 120 -0.11 -3.30 -9.67
C MET A 120 -1.08 -3.83 -10.72
N VAL A 121 -2.37 -3.75 -10.43
CA VAL A 121 -3.43 -3.96 -11.43
C VAL A 121 -3.80 -2.63 -12.05
N LYS A 122 -3.79 -2.57 -13.38
CA LYS A 122 -4.19 -1.40 -14.17
C LYS A 122 -5.25 -1.80 -15.20
N GLY A 123 -6.36 -1.08 -15.24
CA GLY A 123 -7.35 -1.20 -16.30
C GLY A 123 -6.81 -0.73 -17.65
N VAL A 124 -7.16 -1.45 -18.72
CA VAL A 124 -6.82 -1.03 -20.09
C VAL A 124 -7.74 0.12 -20.52
N SER A 125 -9.05 -0.07 -20.31
CA SER A 125 -10.10 0.91 -20.68
C SER A 125 -10.80 1.51 -19.45
N SER A 126 -10.37 1.14 -18.24
CA SER A 126 -10.91 1.64 -16.98
C SER A 126 -9.84 2.42 -16.20
N ASN A 127 -10.28 3.32 -15.32
CA ASN A 127 -9.39 4.09 -14.45
C ASN A 127 -8.93 3.29 -13.21
N LEU A 128 -9.09 1.97 -13.22
CA LEU A 128 -8.65 1.11 -12.12
C LEU A 128 -7.12 1.09 -12.08
N LYS A 129 -6.53 1.51 -10.95
CA LYS A 129 -5.09 1.50 -10.74
C LYS A 129 -4.77 1.32 -9.27
N HIS A 130 -4.37 0.11 -8.87
CA HIS A 130 -4.07 -0.21 -7.47
C HIS A 130 -2.89 -1.16 -7.34
N VAL A 131 -2.02 -0.90 -6.37
CA VAL A 131 -0.99 -1.86 -5.94
C VAL A 131 -1.69 -2.94 -5.14
N VAL A 132 -1.54 -4.20 -5.55
CA VAL A 132 -2.22 -5.36 -4.95
C VAL A 132 -1.29 -6.22 -4.12
N ALA A 133 0.01 -6.17 -4.40
CA ALA A 133 1.01 -6.86 -3.59
C ALA A 133 2.34 -6.11 -3.56
N SER A 134 3.07 -6.26 -2.47
CA SER A 134 4.42 -5.73 -2.32
C SER A 134 5.34 -6.71 -1.61
N TYR A 135 6.54 -6.91 -2.16
CA TYR A 135 7.53 -7.82 -1.60
C TYR A 135 8.85 -7.07 -1.38
N PRO A 136 9.36 -7.01 -0.14
CA PRO A 136 10.68 -6.45 0.13
C PRO A 136 11.76 -7.39 -0.43
N VAL A 137 12.69 -6.83 -1.20
CA VAL A 137 13.74 -7.59 -1.92
C VAL A 137 15.05 -6.79 -2.00
N ASN A 138 16.18 -7.50 -2.10
CA ASN A 138 17.47 -6.89 -2.45
C ASN A 138 17.80 -7.16 -3.92
N ASN A 139 17.85 -8.45 -4.28
CA ASN A 139 18.01 -8.92 -5.65
C ASN A 139 17.07 -10.12 -5.85
N PRO A 140 15.88 -9.93 -6.45
CA PRO A 140 14.94 -11.02 -6.61
C PRO A 140 15.45 -12.04 -7.63
N SER A 141 15.47 -13.32 -7.27
CA SER A 141 15.77 -14.38 -8.23
C SER A 141 14.63 -14.55 -9.24
N PRO A 142 14.91 -14.98 -10.50
CA PRO A 142 13.86 -15.24 -11.48
C PRO A 142 12.80 -16.23 -10.98
N LYS A 143 13.20 -17.22 -10.18
CA LYS A 143 12.30 -18.20 -9.56
C LYS A 143 11.34 -17.54 -8.56
N GLN A 144 11.84 -16.64 -7.71
CA GLN A 144 11.00 -15.89 -6.76
C GLN A 144 10.01 -14.99 -7.49
N MET A 145 10.47 -14.26 -8.52
CA MET A 145 9.60 -13.42 -9.35
C MET A 145 8.48 -14.23 -9.99
N TYR A 146 8.80 -15.40 -10.55
CA TYR A 146 7.83 -16.32 -11.13
C TYR A 146 6.79 -16.75 -10.08
N LEU A 147 7.24 -17.21 -8.91
CA LEU A 147 6.34 -17.68 -7.84
C LEU A 147 5.41 -16.57 -7.33
N TRP A 148 5.93 -15.37 -7.09
CA TRP A 148 5.11 -14.24 -6.65
C TRP A 148 4.11 -13.80 -7.72
N THR A 149 4.53 -13.76 -8.98
CA THR A 149 3.64 -13.40 -10.10
C THR A 149 2.45 -14.35 -10.16
N TRP A 150 2.68 -15.65 -10.12
CA TRP A 150 1.59 -16.64 -10.12
C TRP A 150 0.76 -16.64 -8.85
N SER A 151 1.38 -16.36 -7.70
CA SER A 151 0.64 -16.16 -6.45
C SER A 151 -0.33 -15.00 -6.54
N VAL A 152 0.10 -13.87 -7.11
CA VAL A 152 -0.73 -12.67 -7.28
C VAL A 152 -1.83 -12.90 -8.31
N ILE A 153 -1.51 -13.52 -9.46
CA ILE A 153 -2.50 -13.89 -10.47
C ILE A 153 -3.56 -14.80 -9.86
N GLY A 154 -3.15 -15.87 -9.17
CA GLY A 154 -4.08 -16.80 -8.54
C GLY A 154 -4.93 -16.14 -7.45
N ALA A 155 -4.41 -15.13 -6.75
CA ALA A 155 -5.20 -14.35 -5.79
C ALA A 155 -6.25 -13.50 -6.49
N LEU A 156 -5.90 -12.84 -7.61
CA LEU A 156 -6.81 -12.02 -8.41
C LEU A 156 -7.89 -12.82 -9.14
N GLU A 157 -7.60 -14.06 -9.53
CA GLU A 157 -8.58 -14.94 -10.17
C GLU A 157 -9.60 -15.51 -9.17
N ARG A 158 -9.23 -15.61 -7.89
CA ARG A 158 -10.09 -16.14 -6.81
C ARG A 158 -10.95 -15.07 -6.14
N SER A 159 -10.54 -13.81 -6.22
CA SER A 159 -11.22 -12.65 -5.63
C SER A 159 -12.36 -12.15 -6.51
#